data_AF-A0A7X1TWK1-F1
#
_entry.id   AF-A0A7X1TWK1-F1
#
_cell.length_a   1.000
_cell.length_b   1.000
_cell.length_c   1.000
_cell.angle_alpha   90.00
_cell.angle_beta   90.00
_cell.angle_gamma   90.00
#
_symmetry.space_group_name_H-M   'P 1'
#
loop_
_entity.id
_entity.type
_entity.pdbx_description
1 polymer ?
#
loop_
_entity_poly.entity_id
_entity_poly.type
_entity_poly.pdbx_seq_one_letter_code
_entity_poly.pdbx_strand_id
1 'polypeptide(L)'
;AGADVVNVMTRSDTPVFDGRLLEPGQHVNAAGGNALDRREVDLETVRRARVVVDSREVARGECGDLLPAIEQGLLYWEQVPDLGEVLIGQRPGRTSDADITLFESHGMALQDIYTGRHVLEVARAQNIGVDLPIGG
;
A
#
# COMPACT_ATOMS: atom_id res chain seq x y z
N ALA A 1 -1.25 13.95 -19.15
CA ALA A 1 0.16 13.73 -19.51
C ALA A 1 1.03 14.20 -18.34
N GLY A 2 1.69 13.29 -17.63
CA GLY A 2 2.69 13.73 -16.65
C GLY A 2 3.48 12.67 -15.90
N ALA A 3 2.87 11.57 -15.48
CA ALA A 3 3.54 10.58 -14.62
C ALA A 3 3.12 9.15 -14.94
N ASP A 4 4.05 8.20 -14.92
CA ASP A 4 3.74 6.77 -14.97
C ASP A 4 3.36 6.22 -13.58
N VAL A 5 3.88 6.87 -12.53
CA VAL A 5 3.65 6.52 -11.12
C VAL A 5 3.21 7.75 -10.33
N VAL A 6 2.10 7.62 -9.62
CA VAL A 6 1.54 8.63 -8.71
C VAL A 6 1.73 8.13 -7.28
N ASN A 7 2.34 8.95 -6.43
CA ASN A 7 2.47 8.63 -5.01
C ASN A 7 1.59 9.58 -4.19
N VAL A 8 0.78 8.99 -3.33
CA VAL A 8 -0.19 9.67 -2.47
C VAL A 8 0.18 9.32 -1.03
N MET A 9 0.79 10.28 -0.35
CA MET A 9 1.40 10.12 0.99
C MET A 9 1.14 11.39 1.80
N THR A 10 -0.12 11.63 2.08
CA THR A 10 -0.66 12.85 2.68
C THR A 10 -1.31 12.54 4.02
N ARG A 11 -1.69 13.60 4.75
CA ARG A 11 -2.50 13.50 5.97
C ARG A 11 -3.94 13.95 5.72
N SER A 12 -4.37 13.95 4.46
CA SER A 12 -5.70 14.42 4.09
C SER A 12 -6.78 13.51 4.69
N ASP A 13 -7.90 14.11 5.06
CA ASP A 13 -9.13 13.39 5.43
C ASP A 13 -10.02 13.12 4.21
N THR A 14 -9.71 13.77 3.09
CA THR A 14 -10.49 13.77 1.86
C THR A 14 -9.62 13.54 0.63
N PRO A 15 -10.16 12.95 -0.45
CA PRO A 15 -9.39 12.65 -1.65
C PRO A 15 -8.64 13.85 -2.21
N VAL A 16 -7.35 13.67 -2.52
CA VAL A 16 -6.46 14.78 -2.90
C VAL A 16 -6.35 14.98 -4.42
N PHE A 17 -6.92 14.07 -5.21
CA PHE A 17 -7.06 14.21 -6.65
C PHE A 17 -8.33 13.52 -7.15
N ASP A 18 -8.74 13.89 -8.37
CA ASP A 18 -9.86 13.28 -9.07
C ASP A 18 -9.36 12.05 -9.85
N GLY A 19 -9.89 10.88 -9.53
CA GLY A 19 -9.52 9.61 -10.14
C GLY A 19 -9.76 9.57 -11.64
N ARG A 20 -10.59 10.45 -12.21
CA ARG A 20 -10.79 10.61 -13.66
C ARG A 20 -9.56 11.15 -14.38
N LEU A 21 -8.65 11.81 -13.66
CA LEU A 21 -7.40 12.34 -14.20
C LEU A 21 -6.36 11.24 -14.49
N LEU A 22 -6.57 10.03 -13.95
CA LEU A 22 -5.68 8.91 -14.23
C LEU A 22 -5.77 8.49 -15.71
N GLU A 23 -4.62 8.25 -16.32
CA GLU A 23 -4.42 7.77 -17.68
C GLU A 23 -4.18 6.24 -17.66
N PRO A 24 -4.58 5.49 -18.71
CA PRO A 24 -4.27 4.07 -18.81
C PRO A 24 -2.78 3.78 -18.62
N GLY A 25 -2.47 2.71 -17.90
CA GLY A 25 -1.10 2.28 -17.60
C GLY A 25 -0.50 2.85 -16.31
N GLN A 26 -1.10 3.88 -15.73
CA GLN A 26 -0.57 4.48 -14.51
C GLN A 26 -0.63 3.54 -13.29
N HIS A 27 0.34 3.71 -12.39
CA HIS A 27 0.39 3.06 -11.10
C HIS A 27 0.25 4.09 -9.97
N VAL A 28 -0.54 3.77 -8.95
CA VAL A 28 -0.76 4.60 -7.77
C VAL A 28 -0.24 3.86 -6.56
N ASN A 29 0.60 4.52 -5.77
CA ASN A 29 0.91 4.12 -4.39
C ASN A 29 0.14 5.04 -3.43
N ALA A 30 -0.70 4.48 -2.58
CA ALA A 30 -1.36 5.16 -1.48
C ALA A 30 -0.83 4.60 -0.15
N ALA A 31 -0.33 5.48 0.73
CA ALA A 31 0.37 5.08 1.96
C ALA A 31 0.31 6.11 3.10
N GLY A 32 -0.59 7.09 3.05
CA GLY A 32 -0.71 8.17 4.04
C GLY A 32 -1.82 7.97 5.07
N GLY A 33 -2.86 7.19 4.75
CA GLY A 33 -3.99 6.91 5.64
C GLY A 33 -3.88 5.55 6.33
N ASN A 34 -3.95 5.52 7.66
CA ASN A 34 -4.07 4.30 8.48
C ASN A 34 -5.28 4.34 9.42
N ALA A 35 -6.34 5.01 8.98
CA ALA A 35 -7.58 5.15 9.72
C ALA A 35 -8.77 5.10 8.76
N LEU A 36 -9.82 4.39 9.15
CA LEU A 36 -11.02 4.18 8.31
C LEU A 36 -11.78 5.47 7.98
N ASP A 37 -11.58 6.53 8.74
CA ASP A 37 -12.20 7.84 8.53
C ASP A 37 -11.39 8.75 7.59
N ARG A 38 -10.21 8.31 7.12
CA ARG A 38 -9.33 9.07 6.23
C ARG A 38 -9.25 8.44 4.86
N ARG A 39 -9.22 9.31 3.84
CA ARG A 39 -9.13 8.91 2.44
C ARG A 39 -8.23 9.86 1.69
N GLU A 40 -7.32 9.31 0.92
CA GLU A 40 -6.44 10.06 0.04
C GLU A 40 -6.83 9.93 -1.43
N VAL A 41 -7.47 8.81 -1.78
CA VAL A 41 -7.96 8.55 -3.14
C VAL A 41 -9.48 8.51 -3.15
N ASP A 42 -10.06 8.87 -4.29
CA ASP A 42 -11.51 8.82 -4.46
C ASP A 42 -11.98 7.43 -4.88
N LEU A 43 -13.30 7.21 -4.77
CA LEU A 43 -13.93 5.97 -5.22
C LEU A 43 -13.66 5.68 -6.71
N GLU A 44 -13.53 6.72 -7.54
CA GLU A 44 -13.26 6.55 -8.96
C GLU A 44 -11.88 5.93 -9.20
N THR A 45 -10.86 6.31 -8.42
CA THR A 45 -9.54 5.69 -8.44
C THR A 45 -9.63 4.20 -8.14
N VAL A 46 -10.30 3.84 -7.04
CA VAL A 46 -10.48 2.43 -6.63
C VAL A 46 -11.26 1.64 -7.68
N ARG A 47 -12.33 2.22 -8.25
CA ARG A 47 -13.17 1.59 -9.29
C ARG A 47 -12.41 1.28 -10.56
N ARG A 48 -11.49 2.15 -10.97
CA ARG A 48 -10.71 2.01 -12.22
C ARG A 48 -9.45 1.16 -12.06
N ALA A 49 -8.95 1.01 -10.84
CA ALA A 49 -7.67 0.37 -10.57
C ALA A 49 -7.80 -1.11 -10.25
N ARG A 50 -6.76 -1.87 -10.59
CA ARG A 50 -6.47 -3.17 -9.98
C ARG A 50 -5.81 -2.93 -8.63
N VAL A 51 -6.52 -3.22 -7.56
CA VAL A 51 -6.09 -2.98 -6.18
C VAL A 51 -5.23 -4.14 -5.67
N VAL A 52 -4.11 -3.82 -5.02
CA VAL A 52 -3.27 -4.74 -4.23
C VAL A 52 -2.99 -4.06 -2.89
N VAL A 53 -2.99 -4.83 -1.80
CA VAL A 53 -2.65 -4.34 -0.45
C VAL A 53 -1.38 -5.04 0.04
N ASP A 54 -0.69 -4.47 1.02
CA ASP A 54 0.39 -5.21 1.70
C ASP A 54 -0.16 -6.38 2.54
N SER A 55 -1.20 -6.14 3.33
CA SER A 55 -1.96 -7.15 4.06
C SER A 55 -3.45 -6.82 4.06
N ARG A 56 -4.27 -7.71 3.50
CA ARG A 56 -5.74 -7.67 3.56
C ARG A 56 -6.26 -7.60 4.98
N GLU A 57 -5.61 -8.31 5.91
CA GLU A 57 -6.03 -8.33 7.30
C GLU A 57 -5.91 -6.94 7.93
N VAL A 58 -4.77 -6.27 7.69
CA VAL A 58 -4.51 -4.91 8.18
C VAL A 58 -5.40 -3.90 7.46
N ALA A 59 -5.43 -3.95 6.13
CA ALA A 59 -6.23 -3.04 5.30
C ALA A 59 -7.72 -3.10 5.67
N ARG A 60 -8.26 -4.26 6.04
CA ARG A 60 -9.66 -4.38 6.48
C ARG A 60 -9.97 -3.58 7.74
N GLY A 61 -8.98 -3.36 8.61
CA GLY A 61 -9.14 -2.57 9.83
C GLY A 61 -8.77 -1.09 9.69
N GLU A 62 -7.99 -0.73 8.67
CA GLU A 62 -7.29 0.57 8.63
C GLU A 62 -7.45 1.34 7.31
N CYS A 63 -7.86 0.68 6.22
CA CYS A 63 -7.92 1.30 4.89
C CYS A 63 -9.25 2.02 4.63
N GLY A 64 -9.28 3.32 4.92
CA GLY A 64 -10.43 4.16 4.60
C GLY A 64 -10.66 4.37 3.10
N ASP A 65 -9.61 4.28 2.28
CA ASP A 65 -9.70 4.46 0.81
C ASP A 65 -10.56 3.40 0.12
N LEU A 66 -10.47 2.14 0.56
CA LEU A 66 -11.24 1.03 -0.01
C LEU A 66 -12.64 0.90 0.57
N LEU A 67 -12.90 1.45 1.76
CA LEU A 67 -14.16 1.26 2.49
C LEU A 67 -15.40 1.66 1.66
N PRO A 68 -15.45 2.82 0.97
CA PRO A 68 -16.60 3.17 0.14
C PRO A 68 -16.89 2.16 -0.98
N ALA A 69 -15.85 1.56 -1.58
CA ALA A 69 -16.01 0.56 -2.63
C ALA A 69 -16.54 -0.77 -2.08
N ILE A 70 -16.07 -1.16 -0.89
CA ILE A 70 -16.57 -2.35 -0.17
C ILE A 70 -18.04 -2.17 0.21
N GLU A 71 -18.41 -1.03 0.81
CA GLU A 71 -19.79 -0.74 1.24
C GLU A 71 -20.78 -0.70 0.07
N GLN A 72 -20.33 -0.26 -1.10
CA GLN A 72 -21.15 -0.24 -2.33
C GLN A 72 -21.15 -1.58 -3.08
N GLY A 73 -20.44 -2.60 -2.59
CA GLY A 73 -20.32 -3.90 -3.26
C GLY A 73 -19.56 -3.84 -4.59
N LEU A 74 -18.75 -2.81 -4.81
CA LEU A 74 -17.89 -2.65 -5.98
C LEU A 74 -16.57 -3.42 -5.84
N LEU A 75 -16.17 -3.70 -4.61
CA LEU A 75 -14.98 -4.47 -4.26
C LEU A 75 -15.35 -5.44 -3.13
N TYR A 76 -14.69 -6.60 -3.09
CA TYR A 76 -14.82 -7.57 -2.02
C TYR A 76 -13.42 -7.94 -1.50
N TRP A 77 -13.24 -7.99 -0.18
CA TRP A 77 -11.94 -8.24 0.45
C TRP A 77 -11.28 -9.54 -0.03
N GLU A 78 -12.06 -10.57 -0.30
CA GLU A 78 -11.60 -11.87 -0.80
C GLU A 78 -10.98 -11.79 -2.21
N GLN A 79 -11.28 -10.72 -2.95
CA GLN A 79 -10.79 -10.47 -4.29
C GLN A 79 -9.53 -9.60 -4.32
N VAL A 80 -9.26 -8.84 -3.26
CA VAL A 80 -8.05 -8.02 -3.13
C VAL A 80 -6.84 -8.91 -2.88
N PRO A 81 -5.81 -8.94 -3.73
CA PRO A 81 -4.60 -9.72 -3.45
C PRO A 81 -3.72 -9.07 -2.38
N ASP A 82 -3.06 -9.89 -1.58
CA ASP A 82 -1.89 -9.44 -0.81
C ASP A 82 -0.68 -9.29 -1.74
N LEU A 83 0.19 -8.32 -1.46
CA LEU A 83 1.42 -8.11 -2.22
C LEU A 83 2.28 -9.38 -2.25
N GLY A 84 2.33 -10.11 -1.14
CA GLY A 84 3.01 -11.41 -1.05
C GLY A 84 2.49 -12.43 -2.06
N GLU A 85 1.17 -12.54 -2.25
CA GLU A 85 0.55 -13.44 -3.24
C GLU A 85 0.92 -13.05 -4.68
N VAL A 86 1.06 -11.75 -4.95
CA VAL A 86 1.48 -11.23 -6.26
C VAL A 86 2.96 -11.55 -6.51
N LEU A 87 3.82 -11.32 -5.52
CA LEU A 87 5.28 -11.53 -5.64
C LEU A 87 5.65 -12.99 -5.92
N ILE A 88 4.89 -13.94 -5.37
CA ILE A 88 5.12 -15.38 -5.58
C ILE A 88 4.30 -15.98 -6.73
N GLY A 89 3.58 -15.14 -7.49
CA GLY A 89 2.82 -15.56 -8.67
C GLY A 89 1.52 -16.32 -8.38
N GLN A 90 1.01 -16.30 -7.13
CA GLN A 90 -0.26 -16.92 -6.78
C GLN A 90 -1.47 -16.10 -7.25
N ARG A 91 -1.34 -14.77 -7.27
CA ARG A 91 -2.37 -13.85 -7.77
C ARG A 91 -1.75 -12.89 -8.78
N PRO A 92 -2.48 -12.48 -9.83
CA PRO A 92 -1.94 -11.56 -10.82
C PRO A 92 -1.89 -10.13 -10.27
N GLY A 93 -0.76 -9.44 -10.48
CA GLY A 93 -0.66 -7.99 -10.30
C GLY A 93 -1.22 -7.26 -11.52
N ARG A 94 -0.36 -6.50 -12.21
CA ARG A 94 -0.64 -5.90 -13.53
C ARG A 94 -0.79 -7.01 -14.58
N THR A 95 -1.81 -6.92 -15.41
CA THR A 95 -2.12 -7.89 -16.48
C THR A 95 -2.09 -7.31 -17.88
N SER A 96 -2.16 -5.98 -18.00
CA SER A 96 -2.01 -5.25 -19.25
C SER A 96 -1.29 -3.92 -19.07
N ASP A 97 -0.68 -3.41 -20.14
CA ASP A 97 -0.04 -2.09 -20.18
C ASP A 97 -1.05 -0.95 -20.01
N ALA A 98 -2.34 -1.20 -20.24
CA ALA A 98 -3.42 -0.23 -20.06
C ALA A 98 -4.00 -0.24 -18.64
N ASP A 99 -3.70 -1.25 -17.82
CA ASP A 99 -4.25 -1.36 -16.47
C ASP A 99 -3.85 -0.12 -15.65
N ILE A 100 -4.81 0.45 -14.94
CA ILE A 100 -4.49 1.31 -13.81
C ILE A 100 -4.30 0.37 -12.61
N THR A 101 -3.26 0.59 -11.83
CA THR A 101 -2.97 -0.24 -10.64
C THR A 101 -2.90 0.64 -9.41
N LEU A 102 -3.42 0.15 -8.29
CA LEU A 102 -3.40 0.84 -6.99
C LEU A 102 -2.78 -0.11 -5.97
N PHE A 103 -1.69 0.33 -5.33
CA PHE A 103 -1.12 -0.32 -4.17
C PHE A 103 -1.44 0.49 -2.92
N GLU A 104 -2.09 -0.17 -1.96
CA GLU A 104 -2.48 0.39 -0.67
C GLU A 104 -1.56 -0.17 0.42
N SER A 105 -0.76 0.70 1.04
CA SER A 105 0.24 0.32 2.05
C SER A 105 -0.12 0.86 3.43
N HIS A 106 -0.26 -0.04 4.39
CA HIS A 106 -0.62 0.24 5.79
C HIS A 106 0.53 -0.10 6.75
N GLY A 107 1.54 -0.82 6.26
CA GLY A 107 2.69 -1.27 7.03
C GLY A 107 2.44 -2.62 7.68
N MET A 108 3.49 -3.43 7.73
CA MET A 108 3.47 -4.72 8.42
C MET A 108 4.66 -4.81 9.35
N ALA A 109 4.44 -5.27 10.59
CA ALA A 109 5.52 -5.49 11.56
C ALA A 109 6.65 -6.38 11.02
N LEU A 110 6.35 -7.30 10.09
CA LEU A 110 7.33 -8.11 9.40
C LEU A 110 8.37 -7.28 8.63
N GLN A 111 7.94 -6.20 7.97
CA GLN A 111 8.81 -5.30 7.21
C GLN A 111 9.79 -4.59 8.15
N ASP A 112 9.33 -4.16 9.33
CA ASP A 112 10.16 -3.52 10.35
C ASP A 112 11.19 -4.50 10.94
N ILE A 113 10.76 -5.72 11.30
CA ILE A 113 11.64 -6.74 11.88
C ILE A 113 12.74 -7.13 10.89
N TYR A 114 12.37 -7.35 9.62
CA TYR A 114 13.35 -7.70 8.58
C TYR A 114 14.35 -6.56 8.36
N THR A 115 13.86 -5.32 8.24
CA THR A 115 14.71 -4.14 8.07
C THR A 115 15.63 -3.94 9.28
N GLY A 116 15.10 -4.02 10.50
CA GLY A 116 15.87 -3.88 11.73
C GLY A 116 16.97 -4.94 11.86
N ARG A 117 16.67 -6.19 11.51
CA ARG A 117 17.68 -7.26 11.44
C ARG A 117 18.77 -6.93 10.43
N HIS A 118 18.40 -6.52 9.21
CA HIS A 118 19.38 -6.20 8.17
C HIS A 118 20.28 -5.03 8.57
N VAL A 119 19.70 -3.96 9.13
CA VAL A 119 20.45 -2.81 9.65
C VAL A 119 21.45 -3.26 10.73
N LEU A 120 21.04 -4.13 11.65
CA LEU A 120 21.91 -4.67 12.68
C LEU A 120 23.07 -5.50 12.10
N GLU A 121 22.80 -6.35 11.11
CA GLU A 121 23.82 -7.14 10.42
C GLU A 121 24.86 -6.24 9.73
N VAL A 122 24.41 -5.21 9.02
CA VAL A 122 25.28 -4.23 8.34
C VAL A 122 26.10 -3.44 9.37
N ALA A 123 25.48 -2.97 10.45
CA ALA A 123 26.15 -2.22 11.50
C ALA A 123 27.29 -3.02 12.14
N ARG A 124 27.04 -4.31 12.44
CA ARG A 124 28.08 -5.23 12.95
C ARG A 124 29.23 -5.42 11.97
N ALA A 125 28.93 -5.63 10.69
CA ALA A 125 29.95 -5.81 9.65
C ALA A 125 30.84 -4.57 9.46
N GLN A 126 30.30 -3.37 9.74
CA GLN A 126 31.00 -2.10 9.59
C GLN A 126 31.56 -1.55 10.91
N ASN A 127 31.43 -2.28 12.02
CA ASN A 127 31.79 -1.81 13.37
C ASN A 127 31.12 -0.48 13.76
N ILE A 128 29.84 -0.34 13.40
CA ILE A 128 29.00 0.82 13.74
C ILE A 128 28.08 0.46 14.92
N GLY A 129 27.98 1.37 15.89
CA GLY A 129 27.14 1.22 17.08
C GLY A 129 27.93 0.90 18.35
N VAL A 130 27.21 0.72 19.46
CA VAL A 130 27.78 0.36 20.77
C VAL A 130 26.92 -0.70 21.43
N ASP A 131 27.54 -1.69 22.06
CA ASP A 131 26.82 -2.64 22.91
C ASP A 131 26.48 -1.98 24.24
N LEU A 132 25.21 -2.08 24.63
CA LEU A 132 24.74 -1.64 25.94
C LEU A 132 24.49 -2.86 26.83
N PRO A 133 24.76 -2.78 28.14
CA PRO A 133 24.43 -3.86 29.06
C PRO A 133 22.92 -4.12 29.04
N ILE A 134 22.54 -5.39 28.93
CA ILE A 134 21.13 -5.80 28.96
C ILE A 134 20.77 -6.15 30.41
N GLY A 135 20.03 -5.25 31.08
CA GLY A 135 19.66 -5.39 32.49
C GLY A 135 20.81 -4.99 33.43
N GLY A 136 20.49 -4.12 34.39
CA GLY A 136 21.38 -3.83 35.53
C GLY A 136 21.36 -4.96 36.54
#